data_AF-A0A258W6D0-F1
#
_entry.id   AF-A0A258W6D0-F1
#
_cell.length_a   1.000
_cell.length_b   1.000
_cell.length_c   1.000
_cell.angle_alpha   90.00
_cell.angle_beta   90.00
_cell.angle_gamma   90.00
#
_symmetry.space_group_name_H-M   'P 1'
#
loop_
_entity.id
_entity.type
_entity.pdbx_description
1 polymer ?
#
loop_
_entity_poly.entity_id
_entity_poly.type
_entity_poly.pdbx_seq_one_letter_code
_entity_poly.pdbx_strand_id
1 'polypeptide(L)' 'MKSKDVTDVMIPVKLDYKSARAAVENYLFKSVREYKLKGSLSSGPFTVPIEDSGKIEMKK' A
#
# COMPACT_ATOMS: atom_id res chain seq x y z
N MET A 1 8.07 -11.73 -28.95
CA MET A 1 8.11 -10.62 -27.97
C MET A 1 8.47 -11.26 -26.63
N LYS A 2 9.71 -11.15 -26.17
CA LYS A 2 10.17 -11.79 -24.92
C LYS A 2 9.40 -11.18 -23.74
N SER A 3 8.97 -12.04 -22.81
CA SER A 3 8.28 -11.64 -21.58
C SER A 3 9.00 -10.46 -20.94
N LYS A 4 8.28 -9.37 -20.65
CA LYS A 4 8.82 -8.28 -19.84
C LYS A 4 9.20 -8.89 -18.50
N ASP A 5 10.47 -8.84 -18.13
CA ASP A 5 10.95 -9.35 -16.84
C ASP A 5 10.18 -8.66 -15.72
N VAL A 6 9.33 -9.40 -15.02
CA VAL A 6 8.60 -8.93 -13.83
C VAL A 6 9.53 -9.11 -12.66
N THR A 7 9.72 -8.06 -11.85
CA THR A 7 10.51 -8.12 -10.62
C THR A 7 9.64 -7.66 -9.46
N ASP A 8 9.59 -8.47 -8.41
CA ASP A 8 8.90 -8.11 -7.18
C ASP A 8 9.72 -7.11 -6.38
N VAL A 9 9.09 -6.00 -5.99
CA VAL A 9 9.71 -4.93 -5.18
C VAL A 9 8.94 -4.80 -3.87
N MET A 10 9.63 -4.91 -2.75
CA MET A 10 9.06 -4.66 -1.42
C MET A 10 9.34 -3.22 -0.97
N ILE A 11 8.29 -2.47 -0.67
CA ILE A 11 8.38 -1.09 -0.17
C ILE A 11 7.95 -1.08 1.30
N PRO A 12 8.82 -0.68 2.25
CA PRO A 12 8.44 -0.54 3.64
C PRO A 12 7.53 0.68 3.81
N VAL A 13 6.26 0.43 4.13
CA VAL A 13 5.30 1.49 4.46
C VAL A 13 5.36 1.76 5.96
N LYS A 14 5.67 3.01 6.35
CA LYS A 14 5.60 3.46 7.74
C LYS A 14 4.27 4.14 7.98
N LEU A 15 3.55 3.69 9.01
CA LEU A 15 2.35 4.36 9.50
C LEU A 15 2.74 5.28 10.65
N ASP A 16 2.28 6.54 10.60
CA ASP A 16 2.42 7.44 11.73
C ASP A 16 1.56 6.96 12.91
N TYR A 17 1.94 7.35 14.13
CA TYR A 17 1.27 6.86 15.35
C TYR A 17 -0.23 7.22 15.40
N LYS A 18 -0.65 8.35 14.81
CA LYS A 18 -2.08 8.73 14.81
C LYS A 18 -2.88 7.84 13.86
N SER A 19 -2.36 7.59 12.66
CA SER A 19 -2.95 6.64 11.70
C SER A 19 -2.89 5.21 12.23
N ALA A 20 -1.82 4.81 12.90
CA ALA A 20 -1.69 3.50 13.55
C ALA A 20 -2.68 3.35 14.70
N ARG A 21 -2.88 4.38 15.53
CA ARG A 21 -3.88 4.37 16.60
C ARG A 21 -5.31 4.33 16.05
N ALA A 22 -5.63 5.16 15.06
CA ALA A 22 -6.92 5.12 14.38
C ALA A 22 -7.15 3.76 13.71
N ALA A 23 -6.09 3.16 13.16
CA ALA A 23 -6.11 1.80 12.67
C ALA A 23 -6.39 0.81 13.80
N VAL A 24 -5.70 0.83 14.93
CA VAL A 24 -5.94 -0.11 16.04
C VAL A 24 -7.33 0.07 16.65
N GLU A 25 -7.79 1.30 16.85
CA GLU A 25 -9.14 1.57 17.34
C GLU A 25 -10.19 1.03 16.35
N ASN A 26 -10.03 1.23 15.04
CA ASN A 26 -10.89 0.61 14.04
C ASN A 26 -10.72 -0.92 13.92
N TYR A 27 -9.59 -1.50 14.34
CA TYR A 27 -9.33 -2.95 14.33
C TYR A 27 -10.29 -3.67 15.26
N LEU A 28 -10.58 -3.04 16.40
CA LEU A 28 -11.48 -3.55 17.39
C LEU A 28 -12.95 -3.60 16.88
N PHE A 29 -13.29 -2.85 15.82
CA PHE A 29 -14.68 -2.68 15.37
C PHE A 29 -14.97 -3.07 13.91
N LYS A 30 -13.98 -3.14 13.01
CA LYS A 30 -14.20 -3.42 11.58
C LYS A 30 -13.27 -4.53 11.06
N SER A 31 -13.88 -5.59 10.51
CA SER A 31 -13.21 -6.75 9.91
C SER A 31 -12.62 -6.49 8.52
N VAL A 32 -13.09 -5.46 7.81
CA VAL A 32 -12.64 -5.12 6.44
C VAL A 32 -12.21 -3.66 6.39
N ARG A 33 -11.07 -3.37 5.76
CA ARG A 33 -10.53 -2.02 5.61
C ARG A 33 -10.18 -1.67 4.19
N GLU A 34 -10.59 -0.50 3.76
CA GLU A 34 -10.15 0.07 2.49
C GLU A 34 -8.77 0.71 2.67
N TYR A 35 -7.86 0.46 1.74
CA TYR A 35 -6.57 1.14 1.64
C TYR A 35 -6.48 1.89 0.32
N LYS A 36 -5.72 2.99 0.34
CA LYS A 36 -5.31 3.73 -0.85
C LYS A 36 -3.81 3.98 -0.74
N LEU A 37 -3.05 3.45 -1.68
CA LEU A 37 -1.61 3.64 -1.79
C LEU A 37 -1.34 4.57 -2.97
N LYS A 38 -0.62 5.65 -2.71
CA LYS A 38 -0.14 6.57 -3.73
C LYS A 38 1.36 6.70 -3.58
N GLY A 39 2.07 6.55 -4.68
CA GLY A 39 3.51 6.66 -4.75
C GLY A 39 3.98 6.97 -6.17
N SER A 40 5.28 6.95 -6.36
CA SER A 40 5.88 7.09 -7.69
C SER A 40 7.18 6.30 -7.75
N LEU A 41 7.43 5.65 -8.88
CA LEU A 41 8.71 5.03 -9.18
C LEU A 41 9.48 5.96 -10.13
N SER A 42 10.68 6.37 -9.73
CA SER A 42 11.55 7.21 -10.55
C SER A 42 12.80 6.45 -10.97
N SER A 43 13.16 6.54 -12.26
CA SER A 43 14.40 6.00 -12.82
C SER A 43 15.02 7.05 -13.73
N GLY A 44 16.01 7.78 -13.21
CA GLY A 44 16.63 8.91 -13.89
C GLY A 44 15.59 10.00 -14.19
N PRO A 45 15.40 10.42 -15.46
CA PRO A 45 14.45 11.46 -15.83
C PRO A 45 12.99 10.98 -15.88
N PHE A 46 12.73 9.68 -15.79
CA PHE A 46 11.38 9.12 -15.87
C PHE A 46 10.79 8.95 -14.47
N THR A 47 9.57 9.44 -14.28
CA THR A 47 8.77 9.19 -13.07
C THR A 47 7.42 8.64 -13.47
N VAL A 48 7.07 7.48 -12.92
CA VAL A 48 5.80 6.80 -13.15
C VAL A 48 4.99 6.84 -11.86
N PRO A 49 3.79 7.44 -11.85
CA PRO A 49 2.92 7.42 -10.68
C PRO A 49 2.38 6.01 -10.45
N ILE A 50 2.28 5.62 -9.20
CA ILE A 50 1.65 4.37 -8.74
C ILE A 50 0.46 4.77 -7.88
N GLU A 51 -0.74 4.41 -8.32
CA GLU A 51 -1.95 4.49 -7.51
C GLU A 51 -2.54 3.10 -7.39
N ASP A 52 -2.73 2.65 -6.15
CA ASP A 52 -3.41 1.39 -5.85
C ASP A 52 -4.46 1.62 -4.77
N SER A 53 -5.54 0.87 -4.81
CA SER A 53 -6.56 0.89 -3.77
C SER A 53 -7.26 -0.44 -3.69
N GLY A 54 -7.56 -0.89 -2.48
CA GLY A 54 -8.17 -2.19 -2.28
C GLY A 54 -8.74 -2.35 -0.89
N LYS A 55 -9.11 -3.59 -0.55
CA LYS A 55 -9.63 -3.96 0.76
C LYS A 55 -8.72 -5.00 1.41
N ILE A 56 -8.36 -4.76 2.66
CA ILE A 56 -7.65 -5.71 3.51
C ILE A 56 -8.66 -6.25 4.51
N GLU A 57 -8.93 -7.56 4.43
CA GLU A 57 -9.66 -8.27 5.47
C GLU A 57 -8.71 -8.61 6.62
N MET A 58 -9.07 -8.19 7.82
CA MET A 58 -8.30 -8.45 9.02
C MET A 58 -8.89 -9.66 9.71
N LYS A 59 -8.20 -10.81 9.60
CA LYS A 59 -8.53 -12.00 10.37
C LYS A 59 -8.23 -11.72 11.85
N LYS A 60 -9.21 -12.04 12.69
CA LYS A 60 -9.21 -11.88 14.14
C LYS A 60 -8.54 -13.07 14.81
#